data_AF-A0A370QL42-F1
#
_entry.id   AF-A0A370QL42-F1
#
_cell.length_a   1.000
_cell.length_b   1.000
_cell.length_c   1.000
_cell.angle_alpha   90.00
_cell.angle_beta   90.00
_cell.angle_gamma   90.00
#
_symmetry.space_group_name_H-M   'P 1'
#
loop_
_entity.id
_entity.type
_entity.pdbx_description
1 polymer ?
#
loop_
_entity_poly.entity_id
_entity_poly.type
_entity_poly.pdbx_seq_one_letter_code
_entity_poly.pdbx_strand_id
1 'polypeptide(L)'
;MKIYITLLLCSISTICSAQRGSVLVDASFNGFHCDGKHGICDIDNATNRAQSNTEITFNEDGTLTLKINRSKLSPNDVKSIAGTNSLSKNNSQPNHFIVNENFTLSGAIVKDLTNEEKVLRIKKESYPIQVTNEHLTITFTLE
;
A
#
# COMPACT_ATOMS: atom_id res chain seq x y z
N MET A 1 58.35 8.76 -12.12
CA MET A 1 57.11 8.47 -12.87
C MET A 1 55.99 8.30 -11.85
N LYS A 2 55.08 9.27 -11.72
CA LYS A 2 54.00 9.25 -10.72
C LYS A 2 52.70 8.85 -11.41
N ILE A 3 52.13 7.71 -11.02
CA ILE A 3 50.82 7.22 -11.48
C ILE A 3 49.78 7.77 -10.52
N TYR A 4 48.85 8.59 -11.02
CA TYR A 4 47.69 9.06 -10.26
C TYR A 4 46.57 8.04 -10.38
N ILE A 5 46.20 7.42 -9.26
CA ILE A 5 44.99 6.60 -9.13
C ILE A 5 43.86 7.54 -8.71
N THR A 6 42.98 7.87 -9.66
CA THR A 6 41.77 8.64 -9.38
C THR A 6 40.71 7.68 -8.85
N LEU A 7 40.52 7.66 -7.52
CA LEU A 7 39.44 6.92 -6.86
C LEU A 7 38.11 7.64 -7.13
N LEU A 8 37.29 7.07 -8.00
CA LEU A 8 35.93 7.53 -8.26
C LEU A 8 35.01 7.03 -7.12
N LEU A 9 34.80 7.87 -6.11
CA LEU A 9 33.79 7.67 -5.07
C LEU A 9 32.40 7.88 -5.71
N CYS A 10 31.83 6.79 -6.22
CA CYS A 10 30.42 6.75 -6.61
C CYS A 10 29.59 6.58 -5.34
N SER A 11 29.29 7.69 -4.68
CA SER A 11 28.36 7.77 -3.55
C SER A 11 26.96 7.50 -4.08
N ILE A 12 26.56 6.23 -4.16
CA ILE A 12 25.17 5.86 -4.41
C ILE A 12 24.41 6.22 -3.14
N SER A 13 23.81 7.41 -3.13
CA SER A 13 22.82 7.81 -2.14
C SER A 13 21.58 6.96 -2.34
N THR A 14 21.56 5.76 -1.76
CA THR A 14 20.32 5.03 -1.54
C THR A 14 19.45 5.89 -0.62
N ILE A 15 18.39 6.46 -1.19
CA ILE A 15 17.29 7.05 -0.44
C ILE A 15 16.62 5.90 0.31
N CYS A 16 17.17 5.59 1.47
CA CYS A 16 16.52 4.73 2.45
C CYS A 16 15.40 5.58 3.04
N SER A 17 14.18 5.46 2.51
CA SER A 17 13.01 5.97 3.21
C SER A 17 12.90 5.17 4.50
N ALA A 18 13.23 5.79 5.63
CA ALA A 18 13.10 5.14 6.92
C ALA A 18 11.60 4.97 7.24
N GLN A 19 11.23 3.79 7.69
CA GLN A 19 9.84 3.41 7.97
C GLN A 19 9.52 3.80 9.41
N ARG A 20 8.43 4.54 9.65
CA ARG A 20 8.00 4.90 11.02
C ARG A 20 7.26 3.78 11.73
N GLY A 21 6.52 2.96 10.98
CA GLY A 21 5.81 1.80 11.51
C GLY A 21 5.18 0.99 10.39
N SER A 22 5.14 -0.33 10.58
CA SER A 22 4.48 -1.27 9.67
C SER A 22 3.64 -2.26 10.47
N VAL A 23 2.42 -2.52 10.00
CA VAL A 23 1.47 -3.44 10.63
C VAL A 23 0.88 -4.39 9.59
N LEU A 24 0.64 -5.63 10.01
CA LEU A 24 -0.02 -6.63 9.19
C LEU A 24 -1.52 -6.62 9.48
N VAL A 25 -2.32 -6.57 8.42
CA VAL A 25 -3.78 -6.45 8.48
C VAL A 25 -4.44 -7.44 7.53
N ASP A 26 -5.72 -7.67 7.78
CA ASP A 26 -6.63 -8.27 6.82
C ASP A 26 -7.44 -7.14 6.18
N ALA A 27 -7.10 -6.82 4.93
CA ALA A 27 -7.82 -5.83 4.15
C ALA A 27 -8.83 -6.53 3.23
N SER A 28 -10.09 -6.12 3.32
CA SER A 28 -11.13 -6.55 2.39
C SER A 28 -11.36 -5.48 1.32
N PHE A 29 -11.40 -5.93 0.07
CA PHE A 29 -11.72 -5.10 -1.10
C PHE A 29 -13.07 -5.50 -1.70
N ASN A 30 -13.76 -6.46 -1.07
CA ASN A 30 -15.03 -6.98 -1.51
C ASN A 30 -15.97 -7.18 -0.32
N GLY A 31 -17.17 -6.61 -0.37
CA GLY A 31 -18.10 -6.75 0.75
C GLY A 31 -19.51 -6.29 0.43
N PHE A 32 -20.48 -6.84 1.15
CA PHE A 32 -21.87 -6.38 1.11
C PHE A 32 -21.97 -4.90 1.50
N HIS A 33 -21.14 -4.46 2.46
CA HIS A 33 -21.04 -3.06 2.91
C HIS A 33 -20.38 -2.12 1.90
N CYS A 34 -19.81 -2.65 0.81
CA CYS A 34 -19.18 -1.85 -0.24
C CYS A 34 -20.13 -1.48 -1.39
N ASP A 35 -21.41 -1.89 -1.35
CA ASP A 35 -22.41 -1.67 -2.42
C ASP A 35 -21.91 -2.05 -3.83
N GLY A 36 -20.93 -2.96 -3.94
CA GLY A 36 -20.27 -3.31 -5.20
C GLY A 36 -19.37 -2.22 -5.81
N LYS A 37 -19.10 -1.13 -5.09
CA LYS A 37 -18.17 -0.07 -5.49
C LYS A 37 -16.72 -0.53 -5.32
N HIS A 38 -15.84 -0.03 -6.18
CA HIS A 38 -14.40 -0.24 -6.07
C HIS A 38 -13.86 0.50 -4.83
N GLY A 39 -12.93 -0.12 -4.11
CA GLY A 39 -12.27 0.52 -2.97
C GLY A 39 -11.89 -0.42 -1.84
N ILE A 40 -11.49 0.19 -0.72
CA ILE A 40 -11.24 -0.49 0.56
C ILE A 40 -12.59 -0.63 1.25
N CYS A 41 -13.01 -1.86 1.52
CA CYS A 41 -14.26 -2.13 2.23
C CYS A 41 -14.05 -2.16 3.73
N ASP A 42 -12.97 -2.83 4.14
CA ASP A 42 -12.65 -3.00 5.55
C ASP A 42 -11.15 -3.22 5.73
N ILE A 43 -10.63 -2.80 6.88
CA ILE A 43 -9.27 -3.09 7.31
C ILE A 43 -9.29 -3.38 8.80
N ASP A 44 -8.98 -4.63 9.12
CA ASP A 44 -8.89 -5.11 10.49
C ASP A 44 -7.48 -5.54 10.85
N ASN A 45 -7.13 -5.39 12.14
CA ASN A 45 -5.89 -5.95 12.67
C ASN A 45 -5.89 -7.47 12.45
N ALA A 46 -4.87 -7.99 11.79
CA ALA A 46 -4.76 -9.42 11.58
C ALA A 46 -4.51 -10.11 12.92
N THR A 47 -5.46 -10.94 13.36
CA THR A 47 -5.28 -11.77 14.56
C THR A 47 -4.23 -12.86 14.34
N ASN A 48 -3.96 -13.22 13.07
CA ASN A 48 -2.92 -14.16 12.68
C ASN A 48 -2.07 -13.60 11.52
N ARG A 49 -0.79 -13.34 11.79
CA ARG A 49 0.18 -12.85 10.79
C ARG A 49 0.37 -13.77 9.58
N ALA A 50 0.15 -15.08 9.74
CA ALA A 50 0.21 -16.00 8.60
C ALA A 50 -0.98 -15.81 7.65
N GLN A 51 -2.11 -15.29 8.15
CA GLN A 51 -3.33 -15.08 7.38
C GLN A 51 -3.39 -13.67 6.76
N SER A 52 -2.80 -12.66 7.40
CA SER A 52 -2.74 -11.26 6.89
C SER A 52 -2.45 -11.17 5.40
N ASN A 53 -3.34 -10.56 4.64
CA ASN A 53 -3.16 -10.38 3.20
C ASN A 53 -2.43 -9.09 2.83
N THR A 54 -2.33 -8.14 3.76
CA THR A 54 -1.84 -6.79 3.50
C THR A 54 -0.91 -6.31 4.60
N GLU A 55 0.15 -5.63 4.21
CA GLU A 55 1.01 -4.85 5.08
C GLU A 55 0.69 -3.36 4.88
N ILE A 56 0.46 -2.64 5.98
CA ILE A 56 0.29 -1.19 5.97
C ILE A 56 1.56 -0.56 6.55
N THR A 57 2.14 0.40 5.83
CA THR A 57 3.30 1.16 6.30
C THR A 57 2.96 2.65 6.37
N PHE A 58 3.27 3.29 7.49
CA PHE A 58 3.25 4.74 7.63
C PHE A 58 4.65 5.30 7.33
N ASN A 59 4.74 6.11 6.28
CA ASN A 59 6.00 6.63 5.77
C ASN A 59 6.37 7.95 6.46
N GLU A 60 7.67 8.27 6.46
CA GLU A 60 8.17 9.52 7.05
C GLU A 60 7.65 10.79 6.36
N ASP A 61 7.35 10.68 5.07
CA ASP A 61 6.78 11.77 4.26
C ASP A 61 5.28 12.02 4.53
N GLY A 62 4.68 11.29 5.46
CA GLY A 62 3.27 11.43 5.82
C GLY A 62 2.31 10.70 4.87
N THR A 63 2.82 9.82 4.01
CA THR A 63 2.00 8.92 3.19
C THR A 63 1.75 7.57 3.88
N LEU A 64 0.76 6.82 3.38
CA LEU A 64 0.46 5.47 3.83
C LEU A 64 0.62 4.51 2.65
N THR A 65 1.33 3.40 2.82
CA THR A 65 1.48 2.40 1.75
C THR A 65 0.78 1.11 2.13
N LEU A 66 -0.08 0.61 1.24
CA LEU A 66 -0.60 -0.75 1.30
C LEU A 66 0.21 -1.64 0.36
N LYS A 67 0.76 -2.72 0.91
CA LYS A 67 1.43 -3.78 0.16
C LYS A 67 0.63 -5.07 0.32
N ILE A 68 -0.09 -5.44 -0.73
CA ILE A 68 -1.07 -6.52 -0.73
C ILE A 68 -0.46 -7.75 -1.40
N ASN A 69 -0.54 -8.91 -0.77
CA ASN A 69 -0.02 -10.16 -1.33
C ASN A 69 -0.98 -10.74 -2.39
N ARG A 70 -0.50 -10.82 -3.64
CA ARG A 70 -1.30 -11.28 -4.78
C ARG A 70 -1.76 -12.73 -4.66
N SER A 71 -0.98 -13.60 -4.02
CA SER A 71 -1.35 -15.01 -3.89
C SER A 71 -2.53 -15.22 -2.94
N LYS A 72 -2.86 -14.20 -2.14
CA LYS A 72 -3.98 -14.19 -1.19
C LYS A 72 -5.22 -13.48 -1.71
N LEU A 73 -5.19 -12.97 -2.95
CA LEU A 73 -6.32 -12.27 -3.55
C LEU A 73 -7.19 -13.23 -4.36
N SER A 74 -8.50 -13.14 -4.13
CA SER A 74 -9.49 -13.77 -5.01
C SER A 74 -9.61 -12.97 -6.32
N PRO A 75 -10.14 -13.58 -7.40
CA PRO A 75 -10.45 -12.84 -8.63
C PRO A 75 -11.38 -11.64 -8.40
N ASN A 76 -12.28 -11.72 -7.42
CA ASN A 76 -13.17 -10.62 -7.06
C ASN A 76 -12.41 -9.46 -6.40
N ASP A 77 -11.43 -9.74 -5.54
CA ASP A 77 -10.57 -8.70 -4.96
C ASP A 77 -9.80 -7.98 -6.07
N VAL A 78 -9.22 -8.74 -7.00
CA VAL A 78 -8.50 -8.19 -8.15
C VAL A 78 -9.40 -7.25 -8.96
N LYS A 79 -10.65 -7.66 -9.21
CA LYS A 79 -11.64 -6.85 -9.90
C LYS A 79 -12.00 -5.58 -9.12
N SER A 80 -12.20 -5.68 -7.81
CA SER A 80 -12.51 -4.50 -6.98
C SER A 80 -11.35 -3.50 -6.89
N ILE A 81 -10.11 -4.01 -6.84
CA ILE A 81 -8.90 -3.19 -6.74
C ILE A 81 -8.61 -2.50 -8.09
N ALA A 82 -8.67 -3.25 -9.18
CA ALA A 82 -8.16 -2.82 -10.48
C ALA A 82 -9.24 -2.49 -11.52
N GLY A 83 -10.51 -2.76 -11.22
CA GLY A 83 -11.62 -2.69 -12.17
C GLY A 83 -11.61 -3.79 -13.23
N THR A 84 -10.67 -4.75 -13.18
CA THR A 84 -10.51 -5.80 -14.19
C THR A 84 -10.21 -7.15 -13.52
N ASN A 85 -10.49 -8.25 -14.22
CA ASN A 85 -10.19 -9.60 -13.71
C ASN A 85 -8.70 -9.97 -13.81
N SER A 86 -7.83 -9.09 -14.31
CA SER A 86 -6.42 -9.39 -14.53
C SER A 86 -5.51 -8.19 -14.33
N LEU A 87 -4.56 -8.32 -13.41
CA LEU A 87 -3.49 -7.37 -13.17
C LEU A 87 -2.23 -7.81 -13.91
N SER A 88 -2.06 -7.30 -15.13
CA SER A 88 -0.84 -7.49 -15.92
C SER A 88 0.21 -6.44 -15.55
N LYS A 89 1.46 -6.89 -15.39
CA LYS A 89 2.63 -6.01 -15.21
C LYS A 89 2.92 -5.16 -16.46
N ASN A 90 2.47 -5.63 -17.63
CA ASN A 90 2.77 -5.02 -18.93
C ASN A 90 1.58 -4.24 -19.51
N ASN A 91 0.63 -3.79 -18.69
CA ASN A 91 -0.43 -2.92 -19.19
C ASN A 91 0.17 -1.58 -19.66
N SER A 92 -0.24 -1.16 -20.86
CA SER A 92 0.19 0.11 -21.47
C SER A 92 -0.33 1.34 -20.71
N GLN A 93 -1.34 1.15 -19.85
CA GLN A 93 -1.83 2.16 -18.92
C GLN A 93 -1.64 1.66 -17.48
N PRO A 94 -1.19 2.52 -16.55
CA PRO A 94 -1.12 2.15 -15.14
C PRO A 94 -2.53 1.78 -14.66
N ASN A 95 -2.65 0.71 -13.88
CA ASN A 95 -3.91 0.40 -13.20
C ASN A 95 -4.05 1.39 -12.03
N HIS A 96 -5.27 1.85 -11.77
CA HIS A 96 -5.55 2.79 -10.68
C HIS A 96 -6.51 2.18 -9.66
N PHE A 97 -6.24 2.46 -8.40
CA PHE A 97 -7.12 2.18 -7.29
C PHE A 97 -7.89 3.45 -6.95
N ILE A 98 -9.22 3.36 -6.93
CA ILE A 98 -10.09 4.52 -6.74
C ILE A 98 -10.62 4.51 -5.30
N VAL A 99 -10.31 5.57 -4.56
CA VAL A 99 -10.91 5.84 -3.25
C VAL A 99 -12.05 6.84 -3.47
N ASN A 100 -13.29 6.39 -3.32
CA ASN A 100 -14.48 7.19 -3.66
C ASN A 100 -14.87 8.21 -2.58
N GLU A 101 -14.40 8.02 -1.35
CA GLU A 101 -14.63 8.86 -0.18
C GLU A 101 -13.46 8.73 0.80
N ASN A 102 -13.25 9.73 1.66
CA ASN A 102 -12.14 9.67 2.61
C ASN A 102 -12.31 8.45 3.53
N PHE A 103 -11.32 7.57 3.56
CA PHE A 103 -11.37 6.35 4.36
C PHE A 103 -10.62 6.58 5.68
N THR A 104 -11.32 6.45 6.80
CA THR A 104 -10.72 6.64 8.13
C THR A 104 -10.16 5.32 8.64
N LEU A 105 -8.86 5.28 8.94
CA LEU A 105 -8.25 4.12 9.59
C LEU A 105 -8.76 3.97 11.02
N SER A 106 -8.90 2.73 11.49
CA SER A 106 -9.29 2.48 12.88
C SER A 106 -8.23 3.00 13.85
N GLY A 107 -8.66 3.48 15.02
CA GLY A 107 -7.74 4.03 16.03
C GLY A 107 -6.70 3.01 16.52
N ALA A 108 -7.05 1.71 16.52
CA ALA A 108 -6.12 0.63 16.85
C ALA A 108 -4.97 0.54 15.82
N ILE A 109 -5.30 0.52 14.52
CA ILE A 109 -4.31 0.51 13.43
C ILE A 109 -3.42 1.75 13.50
N VAL A 110 -4.01 2.93 13.71
CA VAL A 110 -3.24 4.19 13.77
C VAL A 110 -2.28 4.19 14.95
N LYS A 111 -2.73 3.70 16.11
CA LYS A 111 -1.90 3.57 17.30
C LYS A 111 -0.73 2.62 17.06
N ASP A 112 -0.97 1.48 16.43
CA ASP A 112 0.08 0.51 16.10
C ASP A 112 1.07 1.05 15.04
N LEU A 113 0.58 1.86 14.09
CA LEU A 113 1.42 2.45 13.03
C LEU A 113 2.27 3.62 13.50
N THR A 114 1.76 4.44 14.41
CA THR A 114 2.34 5.76 14.72
C THR A 114 2.74 5.96 16.16
N ASN A 115 2.33 5.06 17.07
CA ASN A 115 2.44 5.22 18.52
C ASN A 115 1.74 6.49 19.07
N GLU A 116 0.84 7.08 18.29
CA GLU A 116 0.09 8.28 18.61
C GLU A 116 -1.42 8.03 18.47
N GLU A 117 -2.22 8.69 19.31
CA GLU A 117 -3.68 8.68 19.20
C GLU A 117 -4.12 9.86 18.31
N LYS A 118 -4.05 9.64 17.00
CA LYS A 118 -4.52 10.59 15.98
C LYS A 118 -5.50 9.95 15.03
N VAL A 119 -6.16 10.78 14.22
CA VAL A 119 -7.04 10.32 13.14
C VAL A 119 -6.26 10.38 11.83
N LEU A 120 -6.08 9.24 11.17
CA LEU A 120 -5.52 9.18 9.82
C LEU A 120 -6.63 8.87 8.82
N ARG A 121 -6.75 9.70 7.79
CA ARG A 121 -7.71 9.51 6.71
C ARG A 121 -7.00 9.42 5.37
N ILE A 122 -7.26 8.36 4.63
CA ILE A 122 -6.86 8.25 3.22
C ILE A 122 -7.74 9.20 2.42
N LYS A 123 -7.13 10.09 1.64
CA LYS A 123 -7.87 11.05 0.81
C LYS A 123 -8.63 10.35 -0.31
N LYS A 124 -9.80 10.90 -0.64
CA LYS A 124 -10.53 10.60 -1.87
C LYS A 124 -9.70 11.01 -3.09
N GLU A 125 -9.10 10.04 -3.76
CA GLU A 125 -8.29 10.25 -4.96
C GLU A 125 -8.19 8.94 -5.77
N SER A 126 -7.55 9.03 -6.94
CA SER A 126 -7.15 7.89 -7.77
C SER A 126 -5.66 7.65 -7.59
N TYR A 127 -5.30 6.47 -7.12
CA TYR A 127 -3.92 6.12 -6.79
C TYR A 127 -3.35 5.11 -7.78
N PRO A 128 -2.13 5.31 -8.30
CA PRO A 128 -1.51 4.33 -9.18
C PRO A 128 -1.20 3.03 -8.42
N ILE A 129 -1.48 1.90 -9.05
CA ILE A 129 -1.15 0.57 -8.55
C ILE A 129 0.17 0.13 -9.16
N GLN A 130 1.17 -0.13 -8.33
CA GLN A 130 2.39 -0.79 -8.76
C GLN A 130 2.20 -2.30 -8.65
N VAL A 131 2.38 -3.01 -9.77
CA VAL A 131 2.17 -4.46 -9.84
C VAL A 131 3.52 -5.16 -9.97
N THR A 132 3.82 -6.04 -9.02
CA THR A 132 4.92 -7.00 -9.11
C THR A 132 4.37 -8.42 -9.19
N ASN A 133 5.24 -9.43 -9.31
CA ASN A 133 4.78 -10.83 -9.34
C ASN A 133 4.14 -11.24 -8.00
N GLU A 134 4.61 -10.68 -6.90
CA GLU A 134 4.23 -11.09 -5.53
C GLU A 134 3.20 -10.13 -4.92
N HIS A 135 3.31 -8.84 -5.24
CA HIS A 135 2.58 -7.79 -4.53
C HIS A 135 1.91 -6.77 -5.46
N LEU A 136 0.80 -6.21 -4.95
CA LEU A 136 0.27 -4.93 -5.38
C LEU A 136 0.67 -3.88 -4.35
N THR A 137 1.18 -2.74 -4.80
CA THR A 137 1.54 -1.64 -3.91
C THR A 137 0.75 -0.40 -4.31
N ILE A 138 0.12 0.24 -3.31
CA ILE A 138 -0.63 1.49 -3.47
C ILE A 138 -0.15 2.43 -2.37
N THR A 139 0.26 3.64 -2.74
CA THR A 139 0.69 4.67 -1.80
C THR A 139 -0.34 5.79 -1.79
N PHE A 140 -0.88 6.06 -0.61
CA PHE A 140 -1.97 6.97 -0.34
C PHE A 140 -1.45 8.26 0.28
N THR A 141 -2.07 9.37 -0.13
CA THR A 141 -1.93 10.66 0.53
C THR A 141 -2.92 10.71 1.69
N LEU A 142 -2.49 11.30 2.80
CA LEU A 142 -3.31 11.45 4.00
C LEU A 142 -3.85 12.88 4.12
N GLU A 143 -4.99 13.02 4.78
CA GLU A 143 -5.60 14.30 5.21
C GLU A 143 -5.09 14.74 6.58
#